data_AF-A0A9E6F8Q9-F1
#
_entry.id   AF-A0A9E6F8Q9-F1
#
_cell.length_a   1.000
_cell.length_b   1.000
_cell.length_c   1.000
_cell.angle_alpha   90.00
_cell.angle_beta   90.00
_cell.angle_gamma   90.00
#
_symmetry.space_group_name_H-M   'P 1'
#
loop_
_entity.id
_entity.type
_entity.pdbx_description
1 polymer ?
#
loop_
_entity_poly.entity_id
_entity_poly.type
_entity_poly.pdbx_seq_one_letter_code
_entity_poly.pdbx_strand_id
1 'polypeptide(L)'
;MKKLLILFVLVLSLILTSCAGDKAQNNHTSTEEVSINTSKDSSSVGKKQTMQECMQGCEIMWKSNPGNNERTSADMKVDCDNLCYASIGIQNNDLELCEKSEDVLLKGGCYTEVAKVKKDSSICDKVTDSTLKNACYSSVAEDLKDLSICEKIDSDIFKQLCIDTIKNS
;
A
#
# COMPACT_ATOMS: atom_id res chain seq x y z
N MET A 1 -45.70 38.49 27.72
CA MET A 1 -45.15 37.17 27.38
C MET A 1 -45.24 36.82 25.89
N LYS A 2 -46.35 37.10 25.16
CA LYS A 2 -46.45 36.78 23.71
C LYS A 2 -45.49 37.57 22.80
N LYS A 3 -45.09 38.81 23.15
CA LYS A 3 -44.12 39.60 22.36
C LYS A 3 -42.66 39.12 22.47
N LEU A 4 -42.30 38.44 23.56
CA LEU A 4 -40.94 37.90 23.76
C LEU A 4 -40.74 36.57 23.00
N LEU A 5 -41.81 35.80 22.82
CA LEU A 5 -41.80 34.54 22.06
C LEU A 5 -41.63 34.78 20.54
N ILE A 6 -42.23 35.85 20.00
CA ILE A 6 -42.13 36.20 18.57
C ILE A 6 -40.71 36.69 18.23
N LEU A 7 -40.06 37.42 19.14
CA LEU A 7 -38.66 37.85 18.94
C LEU A 7 -37.71 36.65 18.90
N PHE A 8 -37.95 35.64 19.73
CA PHE A 8 -37.15 34.42 19.78
C PHE A 8 -37.29 33.57 18.50
N VAL A 9 -38.51 33.46 17.97
CA VAL A 9 -38.76 32.71 16.71
C VAL A 9 -38.11 33.40 15.52
N LEU A 10 -38.16 34.73 15.42
CA LEU A 10 -37.55 35.48 14.33
C LEU A 10 -36.01 35.40 14.33
N VAL A 11 -35.40 35.40 15.52
CA VAL A 11 -33.93 35.26 15.68
C VAL A 11 -33.46 33.84 15.33
N LEU A 12 -34.22 32.79 15.67
CA LEU A 12 -33.92 31.41 15.27
C LEU A 12 -34.03 31.17 13.77
N SER A 13 -34.97 31.82 13.07
CA SER A 13 -35.06 31.71 11.60
C SER A 13 -33.94 32.42 10.83
N LEU A 14 -33.27 33.40 11.44
CA LEU A 14 -32.17 34.15 10.80
C LEU A 14 -30.79 33.49 10.97
N ILE A 15 -30.67 32.47 11.84
CA ILE A 15 -29.40 31.75 12.08
C ILE A 15 -29.24 30.55 11.13
N LEU A 16 -30.29 30.15 10.40
CA LEU A 16 -30.25 29.04 9.43
C LEU A 16 -29.88 29.46 8.00
N THR A 17 -29.57 30.74 7.76
CA THR A 17 -29.21 31.25 6.42
C THR A 17 -27.85 31.96 6.39
N SER A 18 -26.80 31.29 6.87
CA SER A 18 -25.44 31.70 6.49
C SER A 18 -24.48 30.52 6.43
N CYS A 19 -23.66 30.52 5.36
CA CYS A 19 -22.59 29.60 5.00
C CYS A 19 -22.99 28.39 4.14
N ALA A 20 -23.30 28.71 2.87
CA ALA A 20 -22.83 27.94 1.73
C ALA A 20 -21.29 27.89 1.74
N GLY A 21 -20.72 26.69 1.63
CA GLY A 21 -19.32 26.44 1.28
C GLY A 21 -19.30 25.60 0.00
N ASP A 22 -18.44 26.00 -0.93
CA ASP A 22 -18.48 25.73 -2.37
C ASP A 22 -18.59 24.26 -2.80
N LYS A 23 -19.60 23.98 -3.63
CA LYS A 23 -19.56 22.81 -4.54
C LYS A 23 -18.59 23.15 -5.66
N ALA A 24 -17.38 22.61 -5.58
CA ALA A 24 -16.46 22.58 -6.70
C ALA A 24 -17.17 21.96 -7.92
N GLN A 25 -17.22 22.71 -9.01
CA GLN A 25 -17.71 22.25 -10.29
C GLN A 25 -16.75 21.19 -10.83
N ASN A 26 -17.26 19.97 -10.93
CA ASN A 26 -16.74 18.91 -11.77
C ASN A 26 -16.95 19.35 -13.23
N ASN A 27 -15.99 20.11 -13.74
CA ASN A 27 -15.84 20.31 -15.17
C ASN A 27 -15.41 18.98 -15.78
N HIS A 28 -16.36 18.43 -16.53
CA HIS A 28 -16.17 17.39 -17.52
C HIS A 28 -15.30 17.95 -18.65
N THR A 29 -14.00 18.07 -18.41
CA THR A 29 -13.00 18.27 -19.47
C THR A 29 -12.65 16.88 -19.99
N SER A 30 -12.98 16.66 -21.25
CA SER A 30 -12.61 15.53 -22.10
C SER A 30 -11.42 14.73 -21.56
N THR A 31 -11.70 13.52 -21.08
CA THR A 31 -10.70 12.46 -21.06
C THR A 31 -10.33 12.24 -22.53
N GLU A 32 -9.27 12.88 -22.99
CA GLU A 32 -8.35 12.14 -23.83
C GLU A 32 -7.96 10.93 -22.98
N GLU A 33 -8.51 9.78 -23.35
CA GLU A 33 -7.98 8.50 -22.92
C GLU A 33 -6.53 8.50 -23.39
N VAL A 34 -5.61 8.94 -22.53
CA VAL A 34 -4.26 8.43 -22.57
C VAL A 34 -4.45 6.96 -22.26
N SER A 35 -4.65 6.20 -23.33
CA SER A 35 -4.57 4.76 -23.38
C SER A 35 -3.15 4.44 -22.98
N ILE A 36 -2.88 4.39 -21.68
CA ILE A 36 -1.73 3.66 -21.18
C ILE A 36 -2.10 2.21 -21.49
N ASN A 37 -1.73 1.79 -22.69
CA ASN A 37 -1.52 0.40 -23.01
C ASN A 37 -0.42 -0.07 -22.07
N THR A 38 -0.77 -0.36 -20.82
CA THR A 38 -0.14 -1.48 -20.15
C THR A 38 -0.69 -2.70 -20.85
N SER A 39 -0.17 -2.95 -22.05
CA SER A 39 -0.02 -4.32 -22.49
C SER A 39 0.71 -5.00 -21.35
N LYS A 40 -0.05 -5.69 -20.49
CA LYS A 40 0.43 -6.95 -19.93
C LYS A 40 0.79 -7.78 -21.13
N ASP A 41 1.98 -7.53 -21.66
CA ASP A 41 2.58 -8.39 -22.64
C ASP A 41 3.00 -9.59 -21.81
N SER A 42 2.07 -10.54 -21.75
CA SER A 42 2.22 -11.91 -21.29
C SER A 42 3.34 -12.68 -22.03
N SER A 43 4.11 -11.99 -22.88
CA SER A 43 5.30 -12.45 -23.58
C SER A 43 6.61 -12.33 -22.78
N SER A 44 6.60 -11.77 -21.55
CA SER A 44 7.79 -11.69 -20.66
C SER A 44 7.80 -12.71 -19.52
N VAL A 45 6.93 -13.72 -19.57
CA VAL A 45 6.90 -14.85 -18.62
C VAL A 45 8.17 -15.69 -18.81
N GLY A 46 9.28 -15.26 -18.21
CA GLY A 46 10.55 -16.00 -18.24
C GLY A 46 11.82 -15.19 -17.99
N LYS A 47 11.81 -13.85 -18.11
CA LYS A 47 13.02 -13.06 -17.85
C LYS A 47 13.04 -12.57 -16.40
N LYS A 48 13.88 -13.18 -15.56
CA LYS A 48 14.16 -12.70 -14.20
C LYS A 48 14.82 -11.33 -14.29
N GLN A 49 14.25 -10.30 -13.65
CA GLN A 49 14.84 -8.97 -13.60
C GLN A 49 16.21 -9.03 -12.89
N THR A 50 17.25 -8.53 -13.55
CA THR A 50 18.58 -8.43 -12.93
C THR A 50 18.69 -7.17 -12.07
N MET A 51 19.62 -7.17 -11.11
CA MET A 51 19.93 -5.97 -10.32
C MET A 51 20.33 -4.79 -11.21
N GLN A 52 21.12 -5.05 -12.25
CA GLN A 52 21.53 -4.02 -13.21
C GLN A 52 20.33 -3.41 -13.94
N GLU A 53 19.40 -4.23 -14.45
CA GLU A 53 18.19 -3.74 -15.12
C GLU A 53 17.28 -2.95 -14.16
N CYS A 54 17.17 -3.39 -12.91
CA CYS A 54 16.41 -2.66 -11.89
C CYS A 54 17.00 -1.28 -11.60
N MET A 55 18.32 -1.20 -11.40
CA MET A 55 18.99 0.07 -11.11
C MET A 55 18.95 1.04 -12.30
N GLN A 56 19.03 0.53 -13.53
CA GLN A 56 18.82 1.36 -14.73
C GLN A 56 17.40 1.95 -14.76
N GLY A 57 16.38 1.15 -14.44
CA GLY A 57 15.01 1.64 -14.32
C GLY A 57 14.84 2.68 -13.22
N CYS A 58 15.50 2.48 -12.07
CA CYS A 58 15.43 3.41 -10.95
C CYS A 58 16.04 4.77 -11.29
N GLU A 59 17.18 4.78 -12.00
CA GLU A 59 17.82 6.03 -12.46
C GLU A 59 16.90 6.84 -13.38
N ILE A 60 16.17 6.17 -14.28
CA ILE A 60 15.19 6.82 -15.17
C ILE A 60 14.05 7.42 -14.33
N MET A 61 13.45 6.64 -13.43
CA MET A 61 12.35 7.10 -12.58
C MET A 61 12.75 8.31 -11.74
N TRP A 62 13.96 8.30 -11.17
CA TRP A 62 14.48 9.41 -10.38
C TRP A 62 14.62 10.69 -11.16
N LYS A 63 15.27 10.64 -12.33
CA LYS A 63 15.53 11.81 -13.17
C LYS A 63 14.23 12.49 -13.62
N SER A 64 13.14 11.73 -13.71
CA SER A 64 11.83 12.24 -14.08
C SER A 64 11.02 12.86 -12.93
N ASN A 65 11.46 12.76 -11.66
CA ASN A 65 10.73 13.28 -10.51
C ASN A 65 11.12 14.74 -10.19
N PRO A 66 10.23 15.74 -10.36
CA PRO A 66 10.54 17.15 -10.12
C PRO A 66 10.80 17.51 -8.64
N GLY A 67 10.45 16.62 -7.68
CA GLY A 67 10.68 16.81 -6.25
C GLY A 67 12.02 16.27 -5.72
N ASN A 68 12.92 15.84 -6.59
CA ASN A 68 14.22 15.28 -6.21
C ASN A 68 15.32 16.34 -5.96
N ASN A 69 15.01 17.62 -6.16
CA ASN A 69 15.91 18.76 -5.94
C ASN A 69 16.35 18.94 -4.49
N GLU A 70 15.64 18.31 -3.54
CA GLU A 70 15.94 18.35 -2.09
C GLU A 70 16.61 17.07 -1.57
N ARG A 71 16.80 16.03 -2.40
CA ARG A 71 17.42 14.76 -1.99
C ARG A 71 18.82 14.59 -2.59
N THR A 72 19.69 13.90 -1.87
CA THR A 72 21.03 13.59 -2.38
C THR A 72 21.01 12.36 -3.29
N SER A 73 22.00 12.25 -4.17
CA SER A 73 22.21 11.04 -4.99
C SER A 73 22.52 9.79 -4.14
N ALA A 74 22.95 9.97 -2.89
CA ALA A 74 23.20 8.87 -1.95
C ALA A 74 21.88 8.32 -1.38
N ASP A 75 20.96 9.18 -0.93
CA ASP A 75 19.63 8.77 -0.43
C ASP A 75 18.86 8.04 -1.53
N MET A 76 18.96 8.54 -2.76
CA MET A 76 18.40 7.91 -3.96
C MET A 76 18.91 6.49 -4.15
N LYS A 77 20.22 6.28 -4.02
CA LYS A 77 20.82 4.97 -4.23
C LYS A 77 20.30 3.96 -3.19
N VAL A 78 20.16 4.36 -1.93
CA VAL A 78 19.66 3.49 -0.86
C VAL A 78 18.21 3.09 -1.12
N ASP A 79 17.34 4.04 -1.46
CA ASP A 79 15.94 3.75 -1.80
C ASP A 79 15.83 2.78 -2.98
N CYS A 80 16.64 2.99 -4.03
CA CYS A 80 16.68 2.11 -5.20
C CYS A 80 17.18 0.70 -4.84
N ASP A 81 18.26 0.58 -4.06
CA ASP A 81 18.81 -0.71 -3.65
C ASP A 81 17.74 -1.51 -2.88
N ASN A 82 17.05 -0.87 -1.91
CA ASN A 82 15.99 -1.49 -1.12
C ASN A 82 14.81 -1.98 -1.97
N LEU A 83 14.37 -1.14 -2.92
CA LEU A 83 13.29 -1.48 -3.85
C LEU A 83 13.70 -2.64 -4.77
N CYS A 84 14.92 -2.60 -5.30
CA CYS A 84 15.40 -3.63 -6.21
C CYS A 84 15.60 -4.98 -5.52
N TYR A 85 16.16 -5.00 -4.31
CA TYR A 85 16.26 -6.23 -3.52
C TYR A 85 14.88 -6.84 -3.25
N ALA A 86 13.91 -6.04 -2.82
CA ALA A 86 12.55 -6.50 -2.57
C ALA A 86 11.88 -7.03 -3.85
N SER A 87 11.91 -6.24 -4.94
CA SER A 87 11.28 -6.63 -6.22
C SER A 87 11.85 -7.93 -6.78
N ILE A 88 13.18 -8.06 -6.81
CA ILE A 88 13.85 -9.25 -7.35
C ILE A 88 13.64 -10.45 -6.41
N GLY A 89 13.63 -10.21 -5.08
CA GLY A 89 13.30 -11.22 -4.09
C GLY A 89 11.92 -11.82 -4.29
N ILE A 90 10.90 -10.98 -4.53
CA ILE A 90 9.54 -11.44 -4.86
C ILE A 90 9.53 -12.25 -6.15
N GLN A 91 10.07 -11.72 -7.25
CA GLN A 91 10.07 -12.38 -8.56
C GLN A 91 10.74 -13.76 -8.54
N ASN A 92 11.79 -13.91 -7.73
CA ASN A 92 12.56 -15.14 -7.64
C ASN A 92 12.14 -16.04 -6.48
N ASN A 93 11.18 -15.61 -5.66
CA ASN A 93 10.87 -16.22 -4.37
C ASN A 93 12.12 -16.42 -3.49
N ASP A 94 13.02 -15.45 -3.51
CA ASP A 94 14.33 -15.49 -2.86
C ASP A 94 14.31 -14.66 -1.56
N LEU A 95 14.30 -15.37 -0.44
CA LEU A 95 14.27 -14.76 0.89
C LEU A 95 15.59 -14.08 1.25
N GLU A 96 16.72 -14.54 0.69
CA GLU A 96 18.02 -13.91 0.94
C GLU A 96 18.10 -12.54 0.25
N LEU A 97 17.43 -12.38 -0.89
CA LEU A 97 17.28 -11.07 -1.53
C LEU A 97 16.32 -10.17 -0.75
N CYS A 98 15.20 -10.69 -0.23
CA CYS A 98 14.34 -9.90 0.65
C CYS A 98 15.12 -9.35 1.86
N GLU A 99 15.99 -10.16 2.47
CA GLU A 99 16.76 -9.77 3.65
C GLU A 99 17.73 -8.61 3.38
N LYS A 100 18.21 -8.44 2.14
CA LYS A 100 19.14 -7.37 1.76
C LYS A 100 18.51 -5.99 1.68
N SER A 101 17.18 -5.88 1.61
CA SER A 101 16.51 -4.58 1.70
C SER A 101 16.63 -4.06 3.13
N GLU A 102 17.18 -2.86 3.34
CA GLU A 102 17.29 -2.25 4.67
C GLU A 102 16.00 -1.53 5.08
N ASP A 103 15.14 -1.20 4.12
CA ASP A 103 13.83 -0.60 4.39
C ASP A 103 12.87 -1.66 4.97
N VAL A 104 12.39 -1.39 6.18
CA VAL A 104 11.56 -2.33 6.96
C VAL A 104 10.24 -2.64 6.25
N LEU A 105 9.63 -1.64 5.57
CA LEU A 105 8.36 -1.82 4.86
C LEU A 105 8.57 -2.68 3.61
N LEU A 106 9.60 -2.38 2.81
CA LEU A 106 9.92 -3.13 1.60
C LEU A 106 10.37 -4.57 1.92
N LYS A 107 11.20 -4.76 2.94
CA LYS A 107 11.58 -6.10 3.43
C LYS A 107 10.36 -6.90 3.88
N GLY A 108 9.51 -6.31 4.73
CA GLY A 108 8.29 -6.97 5.23
C GLY A 108 7.30 -7.33 4.12
N GLY A 109 7.11 -6.42 3.15
CA GLY A 109 6.30 -6.67 1.96
C GLY A 109 6.87 -7.80 1.10
N CYS A 110 8.19 -7.81 0.87
CA CYS A 110 8.85 -8.90 0.14
C CYS A 110 8.60 -10.26 0.79
N TYR A 111 8.79 -10.36 2.11
CA TYR A 111 8.51 -11.60 2.83
C TYR A 111 7.04 -12.03 2.72
N THR A 112 6.11 -11.09 2.81
CA THR A 112 4.67 -11.37 2.70
C THR A 112 4.31 -11.96 1.34
N GLU A 113 4.79 -11.37 0.25
CA GLU A 113 4.49 -11.85 -1.10
C GLU A 113 5.14 -13.22 -1.37
N VAL A 114 6.39 -13.42 -0.93
CA VAL A 114 7.05 -14.73 -1.04
C VAL A 114 6.33 -15.79 -0.19
N ALA A 115 5.81 -15.43 0.98
CA ALA A 115 5.03 -16.33 1.84
C ALA A 115 3.75 -16.82 1.16
N LYS A 116 3.02 -15.94 0.46
CA LYS A 116 1.83 -16.31 -0.33
C LYS A 116 2.19 -17.28 -1.45
N VAL A 117 3.19 -16.94 -2.27
CA VAL A 117 3.59 -17.76 -3.42
C VAL A 117 4.09 -19.15 -2.98
N LYS A 118 4.86 -19.22 -1.89
CA LYS A 118 5.33 -20.49 -1.31
C LYS A 118 4.26 -21.20 -0.47
N LYS A 119 3.15 -20.55 -0.17
CA LYS A 119 2.10 -21.02 0.75
C LYS A 119 2.66 -21.38 2.12
N ASP A 120 3.60 -20.59 2.62
CA ASP A 120 4.33 -20.85 3.86
C ASP A 120 4.27 -19.63 4.78
N SER A 121 3.33 -19.68 5.73
CA SER A 121 3.14 -18.62 6.73
C SER A 121 4.32 -18.49 7.70
N SER A 122 5.18 -19.49 7.85
CA SER A 122 6.35 -19.39 8.74
C SER A 122 7.37 -18.34 8.25
N ILE A 123 7.31 -17.96 6.97
CA ILE A 123 8.12 -16.86 6.44
C ILE A 123 7.78 -15.53 7.13
N CYS A 124 6.53 -15.32 7.59
CA CYS A 124 6.15 -14.13 8.35
C CYS A 124 6.91 -14.02 9.69
N ASP A 125 7.49 -15.10 10.22
CA ASP A 125 8.34 -15.03 11.42
C ASP A 125 9.65 -14.26 11.19
N LYS A 126 10.05 -14.03 9.93
CA LYS A 126 11.21 -13.21 9.56
C LYS A 126 10.91 -11.71 9.60
N VAL A 127 9.64 -11.31 9.68
CA VAL A 127 9.25 -9.90 9.75
C VAL A 127 9.43 -9.40 11.18
N THR A 128 10.30 -8.41 11.36
CA THR A 128 10.71 -7.93 12.70
C THR A 128 9.76 -6.92 13.30
N ASP A 129 9.13 -6.07 12.48
CA ASP A 129 8.10 -5.14 12.95
C ASP A 129 6.81 -5.90 13.26
N SER A 130 6.29 -5.75 14.47
CA SER A 130 5.12 -6.51 14.93
C SER A 130 3.85 -6.20 14.14
N THR A 131 3.67 -4.95 13.70
CA THR A 131 2.49 -4.55 12.92
C THR A 131 2.55 -5.18 11.53
N LEU A 132 3.72 -5.11 10.88
CA LEU A 132 3.95 -5.75 9.60
C LEU A 132 3.87 -7.28 9.68
N LYS A 133 4.35 -7.88 10.78
CA LYS A 133 4.25 -9.32 11.00
C LYS A 133 2.80 -9.79 11.11
N ASN A 134 1.97 -9.07 11.87
CA ASN A 134 0.54 -9.33 11.96
C ASN A 134 -0.16 -9.17 10.60
N ALA A 135 0.20 -8.12 9.85
CA ALA A 135 -0.31 -7.89 8.50
C ALA A 135 0.12 -9.00 7.52
N CYS A 136 1.35 -9.50 7.62
CA CYS A 136 1.86 -10.62 6.83
C CYS A 136 1.01 -11.86 7.08
N TYR A 137 0.82 -12.26 8.35
CA TYR A 137 -0.01 -13.41 8.69
C TYR A 137 -1.44 -13.26 8.20
N SER A 138 -2.06 -12.09 8.40
CA SER A 138 -3.43 -11.84 7.92
C SER A 138 -3.52 -11.97 6.40
N SER A 139 -2.55 -11.42 5.67
CA SER A 139 -2.56 -11.43 4.20
C SER A 139 -2.33 -12.84 3.63
N VAL A 140 -1.45 -13.63 4.25
CA VAL A 140 -1.24 -15.05 3.86
C VAL A 140 -2.46 -15.89 4.22
N ALA A 141 -3.08 -15.67 5.38
CA ALA A 141 -4.31 -16.37 5.77
C ALA A 141 -5.44 -16.13 4.77
N GLU A 142 -5.59 -14.89 4.30
CA GLU A 142 -6.61 -14.50 3.33
C GLU A 142 -6.37 -15.13 1.95
N ASP A 143 -5.14 -15.12 1.45
CA ASP A 143 -4.76 -15.69 0.15
C ASP A 143 -4.97 -17.22 0.13
N LEU A 144 -4.63 -17.89 1.23
CA LEU A 144 -4.77 -19.34 1.38
C LEU A 144 -6.14 -19.79 1.87
N LYS A 145 -7.00 -18.85 2.30
CA LYS A 145 -8.28 -19.11 2.99
C LYS A 145 -8.13 -20.06 4.19
N ASP A 146 -7.06 -19.88 4.95
CA ASP A 146 -6.71 -20.73 6.11
C ASP A 146 -6.79 -19.95 7.42
N LEU A 147 -7.89 -20.17 8.16
CA LEU A 147 -8.13 -19.55 9.46
C LEU A 147 -7.09 -19.92 10.53
N SER A 148 -6.41 -21.07 10.40
CA SER A 148 -5.40 -21.47 11.38
C SER A 148 -4.18 -20.55 11.39
N ILE A 149 -3.95 -19.82 10.29
CA ILE A 149 -2.88 -18.82 10.20
C ILE A 149 -3.22 -17.57 11.01
N CYS A 150 -4.50 -17.17 11.09
CA CYS A 150 -4.93 -16.07 11.96
C CYS A 150 -4.60 -16.35 13.44
N GLU A 151 -4.53 -17.62 13.85
CA GLU A 151 -4.17 -17.98 15.22
C GLU A 151 -2.76 -17.57 15.63
N LYS A 152 -1.86 -17.37 14.65
CA LYS A 152 -0.47 -16.92 14.85
C LYS A 152 -0.34 -15.40 15.04
N ILE A 153 -1.42 -14.64 14.91
CA ILE A 153 -1.41 -13.20 15.09
C ILE A 153 -1.47 -12.88 16.59
N ASP A 154 -0.47 -12.15 17.08
CA ASP A 154 -0.33 -11.83 18.51
C ASP A 154 -1.36 -10.79 18.99
N SER A 155 -1.79 -9.89 18.10
CA SER A 155 -2.76 -8.86 18.44
C SER A 155 -4.19 -9.38 18.26
N ASP A 156 -4.98 -9.39 19.35
CA ASP A 156 -6.39 -9.78 19.33
C ASP A 156 -7.23 -9.02 18.28
N ILE A 157 -7.00 -7.71 18.12
CA ILE A 157 -7.71 -6.90 17.12
C ILE A 157 -7.41 -7.38 15.69
N PHE A 158 -6.14 -7.52 15.32
CA PHE A 158 -5.75 -8.02 14.00
C PHE A 158 -6.20 -9.47 13.78
N LYS A 159 -6.16 -10.30 14.83
CA LYS A 159 -6.60 -11.69 14.77
C LYS A 159 -8.09 -11.79 14.45
N GLN A 160 -8.92 -11.02 15.16
CA GLN A 160 -10.35 -10.98 14.90
C GLN A 160 -10.66 -10.45 13.48
N LEU A 161 -9.97 -9.39 13.06
CA LEU A 161 -10.10 -8.85 11.70
C LEU A 161 -9.75 -9.90 10.63
N CYS A 162 -8.66 -10.63 10.82
CA CYS A 162 -8.25 -11.73 9.92
C CYS A 162 -9.35 -12.79 9.80
N ILE A 163 -9.91 -13.25 10.93
CA ILE A 163 -10.97 -14.25 10.97
C ILE A 163 -12.23 -13.74 10.26
N ASP A 164 -12.63 -12.50 10.52
CA ASP A 164 -13.84 -11.91 9.94
C ASP A 164 -13.70 -11.68 8.43
N THR A 165 -12.55 -11.22 7.95
CA THR A 165 -12.28 -11.05 6.52
C THR A 165 -12.42 -12.37 5.77
N ILE A 166 -11.85 -13.46 6.29
CA ILE A 166 -11.91 -14.78 5.63
C ILE A 166 -13.33 -15.36 5.65
N LYS A 167 -14.08 -15.18 6.76
CA LYS A 167 -15.46 -15.68 6.85
C LYS A 167 -16.45 -14.93 5.97
N ASN A 168 -16.14 -13.69 5.60
CA ASN A 168 -17.02 -12.81 4.82
C ASN A 168 -16.59 -12.63 3.35
N SER A 169 -15.49 -13.25 2.92
CA SER A 169 -14.99 -13.22 1.53
C SER A 169 -15.55 -14.37 0.69
#